data_AF-A0A433GUP7-F1
#
_entry.id   AF-A0A433GUP7-F1
#
_cell.length_a   1.000
_cell.length_b   1.000
_cell.length_c   1.000
_cell.angle_alpha   90.00
_cell.angle_beta   90.00
_cell.angle_gamma   90.00
#
_symmetry.space_group_name_H-M   'P 1'
#
loop_
_entity.id
_entity.type
_entity.pdbx_description
1 polymer ?
#
loop_
_entity_poly.entity_id
_entity_poly.type
_entity_poly.pdbx_seq_one_letter_code
_entity_poly.pdbx_strand_id
1 'polypeptide(L)'
;MTGWSREGANSEHRWPEQSKDPVFLVARTNTKGLRAAQAALKDWASGEISVAVSGLILVADSPGKLPRILREEITRLSGLVPEILRVPWVEDLRVEIDADAVPSPRPITKLITRLQARTPENGAQRNA
;
A
#
# COMPACT_ATOMS: atom_id res chain seq x y z
N MET A 1 21.78 -2.75 -18.86
CA MET A 1 20.53 -1.97 -18.81
C MET A 1 19.88 -2.29 -17.47
N THR A 2 20.28 -1.53 -16.45
CA THR A 2 20.25 -1.93 -15.04
C THR A 2 18.91 -1.64 -14.38
N GLY A 3 18.31 -2.71 -13.85
CA GLY A 3 17.64 -2.79 -12.55
C GLY A 3 16.58 -1.74 -12.25
N TRP A 4 15.31 -2.09 -12.46
CA TRP A 4 14.24 -1.45 -11.71
C TRP A 4 14.27 -2.04 -10.29
N SER A 5 14.42 -1.12 -9.34
CA SER A 5 14.69 -1.37 -7.94
C SER A 5 13.53 -2.09 -7.27
N ARG A 6 13.87 -3.02 -6.37
CA ARG A 6 12.98 -3.63 -5.37
C ARG A 6 12.56 -2.61 -4.27
N GLU A 7 12.71 -1.33 -4.57
CA GLU A 7 12.45 -0.18 -3.73
C GLU A 7 11.10 0.41 -4.18
N GLY A 8 10.24 0.82 -3.25
CA GLY A 8 8.99 1.50 -3.60
C GLY A 8 9.28 2.80 -4.34
N ALA A 9 9.26 2.77 -5.67
CA ALA A 9 9.42 3.98 -6.49
C ALA A 9 8.13 4.79 -6.44
N ASN A 10 8.25 6.11 -6.27
CA ASN A 10 7.11 7.01 -6.42
C ASN A 10 6.58 6.89 -7.85
N SER A 11 5.33 6.45 -8.02
CA SER A 11 4.72 6.31 -9.35
C SER A 11 4.39 7.65 -10.02
N GLU A 12 4.72 8.80 -9.41
CA GLU A 12 4.46 10.15 -9.95
C GLU A 12 2.99 10.40 -10.35
N HIS A 13 2.05 9.88 -9.55
CA HIS A 13 0.61 9.88 -9.86
C HIS A 13 0.23 9.09 -11.13
N ARG A 14 1.10 8.20 -11.61
CA ARG A 14 0.82 7.28 -12.71
C ARG A 14 0.60 5.87 -12.17
N TRP A 15 -0.16 5.07 -12.91
CA TRP A 15 -0.19 3.63 -12.68
C TRP A 15 1.15 3.03 -13.07
N PRO A 16 1.61 1.95 -12.39
CA PRO A 16 2.73 1.18 -12.89
C PRO A 16 2.41 0.68 -14.30
N GLU A 17 3.45 0.56 -15.13
CA GLU A 17 3.31 -0.10 -16.44
C GLU A 17 2.76 -1.52 -16.26
N GLN A 18 2.10 -2.04 -17.29
CA GLN A 18 1.41 -3.33 -17.29
C GLN A 18 2.25 -4.41 -16.58
N SER A 19 1.90 -4.69 -15.33
CA SER A 19 2.61 -5.64 -14.49
C SER A 19 1.68 -6.77 -14.10
N LYS A 20 2.25 -7.98 -14.10
CA LYS A 20 1.60 -9.18 -13.55
C LYS A 20 1.78 -9.28 -12.04
N ASP A 21 2.56 -8.39 -11.44
CA ASP A 21 2.81 -8.35 -10.01
C ASP A 21 1.60 -7.81 -9.25
N PRO A 22 1.39 -8.21 -7.99
CA PRO A 22 0.34 -7.66 -7.14
C PRO A 22 0.54 -6.15 -6.94
N VAL A 23 -0.46 -5.34 -7.32
CA VAL A 23 -0.44 -3.89 -7.10
C VAL A 23 -1.22 -3.54 -5.85
N PHE A 24 -0.61 -2.79 -4.93
CA PHE A 24 -1.31 -2.22 -3.78
C PHE A 24 -1.41 -0.72 -3.92
N LEU A 25 -2.60 -0.18 -3.67
CA LEU A 25 -2.77 1.25 -3.49
C LEU A 25 -2.39 1.61 -2.05
N VAL A 26 -1.68 2.72 -1.85
CA VAL A 26 -1.30 3.19 -0.52
C VAL A 26 -1.84 4.59 -0.31
N ALA A 27 -2.54 4.81 0.80
CA ALA A 27 -3.06 6.13 1.14
C ALA A 27 -2.94 6.42 2.63
N ARG A 28 -2.66 7.68 2.95
CA ARG A 28 -2.76 8.16 4.34
C ARG A 28 -4.22 8.32 4.74
N THR A 29 -4.54 8.12 6.01
CA THR A 29 -5.91 8.25 6.54
C THR A 29 -6.36 9.70 6.75
N ASN A 30 -6.01 10.60 5.84
CA ASN A 30 -6.51 11.97 5.78
C ASN A 30 -7.38 12.18 4.54
N THR A 31 -8.13 13.29 4.48
CA THR A 31 -9.06 13.56 3.38
C THR A 31 -8.37 13.53 2.01
N LYS A 32 -7.19 14.14 1.87
CA LYS A 32 -6.45 14.14 0.59
C LYS A 32 -6.10 12.73 0.14
N GLY A 33 -5.57 11.91 1.04
CA GLY A 33 -5.17 10.53 0.78
C GLY A 33 -6.35 9.64 0.40
N LEU A 34 -7.45 9.72 1.17
CA LEU A 34 -8.65 8.92 0.89
C LEU A 34 -9.33 9.32 -0.42
N ARG A 35 -9.30 10.62 -0.79
CA ARG A 35 -9.82 11.09 -2.08
C ARG A 35 -8.95 10.63 -3.25
N ALA A 36 -7.62 10.65 -3.10
CA ALA A 36 -6.71 10.09 -4.11
C ALA A 36 -6.92 8.58 -4.28
N ALA A 37 -7.08 7.82 -3.19
CA ALA A 37 -7.41 6.40 -3.25
C ALA A 37 -8.75 6.16 -3.95
N GLN A 38 -9.77 6.97 -3.66
CA GLN A 38 -11.07 6.87 -4.33
C GLN A 38 -10.95 7.14 -5.83
N ALA A 39 -10.15 8.12 -6.26
CA ALA A 39 -9.92 8.40 -7.68
C ALA A 39 -9.22 7.23 -8.38
N ALA A 40 -8.12 6.73 -7.82
CA ALA A 40 -7.43 5.56 -8.36
C ALA A 40 -8.35 4.33 -8.43
N LEU A 41 -9.18 4.08 -7.42
CA LEU A 41 -10.12 2.96 -7.46
C LEU A 41 -11.20 3.12 -8.52
N LYS A 42 -11.63 4.35 -8.83
CA LYS A 42 -12.53 4.61 -9.96
C LYS A 42 -11.85 4.35 -11.30
N ASP A 43 -10.60 4.81 -11.47
CA ASP A 43 -9.83 4.58 -12.68
C ASP A 43 -9.64 3.07 -12.90
N TRP A 44 -9.28 2.32 -11.85
CA TRP A 44 -9.16 0.88 -11.93
C TRP A 44 -10.50 0.18 -12.25
N ALA A 45 -11.59 0.61 -11.61
CA ALA A 45 -12.92 0.06 -11.85
C ALA A 45 -13.47 0.36 -13.27
N SER A 46 -12.91 1.34 -13.98
CA SER A 46 -13.26 1.60 -15.38
C SER A 46 -12.84 0.47 -16.33
N GLY A 47 -11.86 -0.35 -15.93
CA GLY A 47 -11.28 -1.41 -16.75
C GLY A 47 -10.21 -0.95 -17.74
N GLU A 48 -9.94 0.36 -17.87
CA GLU A 48 -8.88 0.88 -18.74
C GLU A 48 -7.47 0.60 -18.19
N ILE A 49 -7.36 0.44 -16.87
CA ILE A 49 -6.09 0.15 -16.19
C ILE A 49 -5.87 -1.36 -16.15
N SER A 50 -4.91 -1.84 -16.94
CA SER A 50 -4.53 -3.27 -17.03
C SER A 50 -3.57 -3.70 -15.92
N VAL A 51 -3.92 -3.46 -14.65
CA VAL A 51 -3.16 -3.92 -13.48
C VAL A 51 -4.03 -4.66 -12.48
N ALA A 52 -3.46 -5.65 -11.80
CA ALA A 52 -4.15 -6.43 -10.77
C ALA A 52 -4.04 -5.74 -9.40
N VAL A 53 -5.01 -4.89 -9.07
CA VAL A 53 -5.09 -4.30 -7.72
C VAL A 53 -5.44 -5.38 -6.70
N SER A 54 -4.48 -5.68 -5.82
CA SER A 54 -4.57 -6.71 -4.78
C SER A 54 -5.15 -6.19 -3.47
N GLY A 55 -5.11 -4.88 -3.22
CA GLY A 55 -5.68 -4.28 -2.02
C GLY A 55 -5.33 -2.81 -1.83
N LEU A 56 -5.81 -2.25 -0.71
CA LEU A 56 -5.54 -0.88 -0.26
C LEU A 56 -4.85 -0.90 1.11
N ILE A 57 -3.68 -0.27 1.21
CA ILE A 57 -2.94 -0.06 2.45
C ILE A 57 -3.25 1.35 2.97
N LEU A 58 -3.81 1.41 4.18
CA LEU A 58 -4.11 2.66 4.87
C LEU A 58 -3.07 2.95 5.94
N VAL A 59 -2.36 4.06 5.80
CA VAL A 59 -1.34 4.52 6.74
C VAL A 59 -1.92 5.58 7.65
N ALA A 60 -1.88 5.37 8.97
CA ALA A 60 -2.33 6.37 9.93
C ALA A 60 -1.53 7.67 9.75
N ASP A 61 -2.21 8.80 9.61
CA ASP A 61 -1.59 10.12 9.43
C ASP A 61 -1.31 10.86 10.75
N SER A 62 -1.97 10.42 11.83
CA SER A 62 -1.78 10.94 13.17
C SER A 62 -2.03 9.83 14.21
N PRO A 63 -1.54 9.98 15.45
CA PRO A 63 -1.93 9.09 16.53
C PRO A 63 -3.42 9.25 16.88
N GLY A 64 -3.95 8.25 17.59
CA GLY A 64 -5.29 8.31 18.17
C GLY A 64 -6.42 7.81 17.27
N LYS A 65 -7.65 8.19 17.61
CA LYS A 65 -8.86 7.69 16.97
C LYS A 65 -9.16 8.47 15.70
N LEU A 66 -9.27 7.75 14.59
CA LEU A 66 -9.66 8.34 13.31
C LEU A 66 -11.03 9.02 13.40
N PRO A 67 -11.24 10.26 12.92
CA PRO A 67 -12.54 10.92 12.86
C PRO A 67 -13.63 10.09 12.17
N ARG A 68 -14.89 10.24 12.59
CA ARG A 68 -16.04 9.47 12.05
C ARG A 68 -16.14 9.54 10.54
N ILE A 69 -16.02 10.74 9.98
CA ILE A 69 -16.12 11.00 8.54
C ILE A 69 -15.11 10.17 7.73
N LEU A 70 -13.88 10.06 8.22
CA LEU A 70 -12.81 9.30 7.55
C LEU A 70 -13.02 7.80 7.71
N ARG A 71 -13.55 7.34 8.85
CA ARG A 71 -13.95 5.92 9.02
C ARG A 71 -15.03 5.53 8.02
N GLU A 72 -16.04 6.39 7.82
CA GLU A 72 -17.12 6.15 6.85
C GLU A 72 -16.62 6.18 5.41
N GLU A 73 -15.68 7.09 5.09
CA GLU A 73 -14.99 7.07 3.79
C GLU A 73 -14.27 5.73 3.57
N ILE A 74 -13.53 5.23 4.56
CA ILE A 74 -12.83 3.94 4.47
C ILE A 74 -13.81 2.77 4.32
N THR A 75 -14.94 2.78 5.05
CA THR A 75 -15.98 1.76 4.90
C THR A 75 -16.58 1.75 3.50
N ARG A 76 -16.69 2.88 2.82
CA ARG A 76 -17.11 2.90 1.42
C ARG A 76 -16.07 2.30 0.49
N LEU A 77 -14.78 2.57 0.75
CA LEU A 77 -13.68 2.03 -0.05
C LEU A 77 -13.50 0.51 0.12
N SER A 78 -13.88 -0.07 1.27
CA SER A 78 -13.69 -1.51 1.51
C SER A 78 -14.50 -2.41 0.57
N GLY A 79 -15.59 -1.92 -0.01
CA GLY A 79 -16.35 -2.66 -1.02
C GLY A 79 -15.73 -2.61 -2.43
N LEU A 80 -14.68 -1.81 -2.63
CA LEU A 80 -14.04 -1.59 -3.94
C LEU A 80 -12.73 -2.36 -4.10
N VAL A 81 -12.25 -3.03 -3.07
CA VAL A 81 -10.95 -3.72 -3.08
C VAL A 81 -11.06 -5.10 -2.46
N PRO A 82 -10.21 -6.07 -2.85
CA PRO A 82 -10.20 -7.40 -2.24
C PRO A 82 -9.89 -7.36 -0.74
N GLU A 83 -9.02 -6.45 -0.29
CA GLU A 83 -8.70 -6.28 1.12
C GLU A 83 -8.25 -4.86 1.46
N ILE A 84 -8.43 -4.50 2.73
CA ILE A 84 -7.81 -3.32 3.34
C ILE A 84 -6.82 -3.78 4.40
N LEU A 85 -5.59 -3.30 4.27
CA LEU A 85 -4.54 -3.46 5.27
C LEU A 85 -4.26 -2.11 5.94
N ARG A 86 -3.76 -2.15 7.18
CA ARG A 86 -3.54 -0.94 7.98
C ARG A 86 -2.14 -0.88 8.55
N VAL A 87 -1.50 0.26 8.39
CA VAL A 87 -0.25 0.63 9.06
C VAL A 87 -0.60 1.60 10.19
N PRO A 88 -0.32 1.26 11.45
CA PRO A 88 -0.57 2.16 12.57
C PRO A 88 0.38 3.36 12.54
N TRP A 89 0.09 4.36 13.37
CA TRP A 89 1.02 5.44 13.63
C TRP A 89 2.21 4.91 14.44
N VAL A 90 3.43 5.18 13.99
CA VAL A 90 4.67 4.86 14.70
C VAL A 90 5.47 6.15 14.81
N GLU A 91 5.61 6.66 16.03
CA GLU A 91 6.25 7.96 16.26
C GLU A 91 7.71 7.97 15.80
N ASP A 92 8.43 6.87 16.04
CA ASP A 92 9.86 6.73 15.74
C ASP A 92 10.17 6.87 14.24
N LEU A 93 9.24 6.48 13.36
CA LEU A 93 9.39 6.64 11.90
C LEU A 93 9.41 8.11 11.43
N ARG A 94 9.13 9.08 12.32
CA ARG A 94 9.22 10.51 11.98
C ARG A 94 10.62 11.06 12.07
N VAL A 95 11.42 10.49 12.97
CA VAL A 95 12.75 11.00 13.32
C VAL A 95 13.83 10.08 12.80
N GLU A 96 13.53 8.80 12.67
CA GLU A 96 14.45 7.82 12.12
C GLU A 96 14.43 7.84 10.59
N ILE A 97 15.63 7.85 10.02
CA ILE A 97 15.84 7.84 8.56
C ILE A 97 15.82 6.39 8.05
N ASP A 98 16.38 5.47 8.85
CA ASP A 98 16.40 4.05 8.54
C ASP A 98 15.17 3.35 9.11
N ALA A 99 14.19 3.06 8.25
CA ALA A 99 12.97 2.37 8.65
C ALA A 99 13.22 0.98 9.27
N ASP A 100 14.32 0.31 8.91
CA ASP A 100 14.69 -1.00 9.46
C ASP A 100 15.26 -0.88 10.88
N ALA A 101 15.74 0.30 11.27
CA ALA A 101 16.19 0.59 12.63
C ALA A 101 15.03 0.81 13.62
N VAL A 102 13.81 1.04 13.13
CA VAL A 102 12.62 1.20 13.98
C VAL A 102 12.02 -0.17 14.33
N PRO A 103 11.88 -0.52 15.61
CA PRO A 103 11.23 -1.77 16.01
C PRO A 103 9.81 -1.85 15.44
N SER A 104 9.59 -2.77 14.52
CA SER A 104 8.29 -2.93 13.86
C SER A 104 7.22 -3.39 14.85
N PRO A 105 6.17 -2.59 15.09
CA PRO A 105 5.01 -3.05 15.86
C PRO A 105 4.40 -4.30 15.24
N ARG A 106 3.84 -5.20 16.05
CA ARG A 106 3.21 -6.45 15.58
C ARG A 106 2.27 -6.30 14.37
N PRO A 107 1.42 -5.24 14.28
CA PRO A 107 0.60 -5.01 13.09
C PRO A 107 1.41 -4.85 11.79
N ILE A 108 2.57 -4.20 11.84
CA ILE A 108 3.46 -3.99 10.69
C ILE A 108 4.13 -5.31 10.30
N THR A 109 4.61 -6.10 11.25
CA THR A 109 5.17 -7.43 10.95
C THR A 109 4.14 -8.33 10.25
N LYS A 110 2.89 -8.36 10.74
CA LYS A 110 1.81 -9.13 10.10
C LYS A 110 1.48 -8.63 8.70
N LEU A 111 1.52 -7.31 8.50
CA LEU A 111 1.36 -6.71 7.18
C LEU A 111 2.45 -7.19 6.23
N ILE A 112 3.72 -7.08 6.64
CA ILE A 112 4.87 -7.49 5.83
C ILE A 112 4.74 -8.96 5.44
N THR A 113 4.43 -9.85 6.38
CA THR A 113 4.20 -11.27 6.08
C THR A 113 3.08 -11.48 5.05
N ARG A 114 1.98 -10.72 5.14
CA ARG A 114 0.88 -10.79 4.16
C ARG A 114 1.29 -10.30 2.78
N LEU A 115 2.09 -9.24 2.69
CA LEU A 115 2.58 -8.72 1.42
C LEU A 115 3.59 -9.68 0.78
N GLN A 116 4.49 -10.25 1.59
CA GLN A 116 5.45 -11.27 1.16
C GLN A 116 4.75 -12.50 0.59
N ALA A 117 3.69 -12.99 1.24
CA ALA A 117 2.91 -14.13 0.76
C ALA A 117 2.18 -13.89 -0.58
N ARG A 118 2.04 -12.63 -1.01
CA ARG A 118 1.40 -12.25 -2.28
C ARG A 118 2.41 -11.91 -3.36
N THR A 119 3.67 -11.69 -2.99
CA THR A 119 4.76 -11.47 -3.93
C THR A 119 5.17 -12.83 -4.48
N PRO A 120 5.07 -13.09 -5.79
CA PRO A 120 5.54 -14.35 -6.34
C PRO A 120 7.03 -14.53 -6.03
N GLU A 121 7.38 -15.61 -5.35
CA GLU A 121 8.77 -16.00 -5.15
C GLU A 121 9.41 -16.30 -6.51
N ASN A 122 10.31 -15.46 -7.00
CA ASN A 122 11.07 -15.81 -8.19
C ASN A 122 12.54 -15.42 -8.05
N GLY A 123 13.39 -16.42 -7.77
CA GLY A 123 14.83 -16.31 -7.90
C GLY A 123 15.72 -16.85 -6.77
N ALA A 124 15.29 -17.81 -5.94
CA ALA A 124 16.26 -18.74 -5.38
C ALA A 124 16.55 -19.80 -6.47
N GLN A 125 17.82 -19.95 -6.86
CA GLN A 125 18.32 -21.08 -7.65
C GLN A 125 17.76 -21.24 -9.10
N ARG A 126 18.27 -20.43 -10.03
CA ARG A 126 18.43 -20.85 -11.44
C ARG A 126 19.80 -20.39 -11.92
N ASN A 127 20.84 -21.06 -11.43
CA ASN A 127 22.17 -21.18 -12.03
C ASN A 127 22.98 -22.13 -11.13
N ALA A 128 22.79 -23.42 -11.35
CA ALA A 128 23.78 -24.47 -11.15
C ALA A 128 23.53 -25.51 -12.24
#